data_AF-A0A2E0M0Y3-F1
#
_entry.id   AF-A0A2E0M0Y3-F1
#
_cell.length_a   1.000
_cell.length_b   1.000
_cell.length_c   1.000
_cell.angle_alpha   90.00
_cell.angle_beta   90.00
_cell.angle_gamma   90.00
#
_symmetry.space_group_name_H-M   'P 1'
#
loop_
_entity.id
_entity.type
_entity.pdbx_description
1 polymer ?
#
loop_
_entity_poly.entity_id
_entity_poly.type
_entity_poly.pdbx_seq_one_letter_code
_entity_poly.pdbx_strand_id
1 'polypeptide(L)'
;MRVIAATIILFILALAPEAQAQPRIQCPTMDAPIFNLNVDNRPVRIIPNADQNRMRQLYTRHNPGRAAGLTSHHSIGGLHHGEITLRTQFNMLQATQGSAACLGLQSLDMTLVYDPIIYISSDRPRGSCEYNAALEHEYKHHNTDLLVLRQAAPLLRAAAQRSISSLRLPLQTQTSQLAQAREQLQQQITDQLNLEMDRIEKQRNQRQALIDTPAEYQRVASICPSRR
;
A
#
# COMPACT_ATOMS: atom_id res chain seq x y z
N MET A 1 47.28 23.54 -86.09
CA MET A 1 46.07 22.89 -85.56
C MET A 1 46.30 22.48 -84.12
N ARG A 2 45.71 23.19 -83.16
CA ARG A 2 45.61 22.74 -81.76
C ARG A 2 44.23 23.13 -81.25
N VAL A 3 43.39 22.12 -81.04
CA VAL A 3 42.02 22.27 -80.52
C VAL A 3 42.12 22.12 -79.00
N ILE A 4 41.72 23.15 -78.25
CA ILE A 4 41.62 23.12 -76.79
C ILE A 4 40.15 22.86 -76.46
N ALA A 5 39.85 21.67 -75.93
CA ALA A 5 38.53 21.32 -75.44
C ALA A 5 38.36 21.87 -74.02
N ALA A 6 37.40 22.80 -73.83
CA ALA A 6 37.04 23.33 -72.54
C ALA A 6 35.96 22.46 -71.89
N THR A 7 36.29 21.80 -70.78
CA THR A 7 35.36 20.99 -69.99
C THR A 7 34.64 21.89 -68.99
N ILE A 8 33.33 22.08 -69.19
CA ILE A 8 32.47 22.82 -68.25
C ILE A 8 32.06 21.86 -67.13
N ILE A 9 32.52 22.12 -65.91
CA ILE A 9 32.12 21.39 -64.69
C ILE A 9 30.88 22.07 -64.13
N LEU A 10 29.74 21.39 -64.19
CA LEU A 10 28.46 21.84 -63.64
C LEU A 10 28.39 21.48 -62.15
N PHE A 11 28.51 22.47 -61.27
CA PHE A 11 28.36 22.31 -59.82
C PHE A 11 26.86 22.27 -59.45
N ILE A 12 26.34 21.10 -59.11
CA ILE A 12 24.98 20.93 -58.57
C ILE A 12 25.05 21.25 -57.07
N LEU A 13 24.55 22.43 -56.68
CA LEU A 13 24.32 22.79 -55.28
C LEU A 13 23.13 21.99 -54.74
N ALA A 14 23.40 20.95 -53.97
CA ALA A 14 22.39 20.24 -53.19
C ALA A 14 21.92 21.13 -52.03
N LEU A 15 20.73 21.72 -52.15
CA LEU A 15 20.03 22.38 -51.04
C LEU A 15 19.66 21.30 -50.02
N ALA A 16 20.39 21.25 -48.90
CA ALA A 16 20.02 20.41 -47.78
C ALA A 16 18.67 20.90 -47.21
N PRO A 17 17.70 20.00 -46.96
CA PRO A 17 16.45 20.38 -46.32
C PRO A 17 16.75 20.92 -44.93
N GLU A 18 16.25 22.12 -44.63
CA GLU A 18 16.33 22.71 -43.30
C GLU A 18 15.62 21.77 -42.31
N ALA A 19 16.38 21.22 -41.37
CA ALA A 19 15.83 20.46 -40.26
C ALA A 19 15.01 21.43 -39.39
N GLN A 20 13.69 21.50 -39.64
CA GLN A 20 12.77 22.26 -38.81
C GLN A 20 12.77 21.65 -37.41
N ALA A 21 13.38 22.36 -36.45
CA ALA A 21 13.31 22.00 -35.05
C ALA A 21 11.84 22.02 -34.61
N GLN A 22 11.31 20.85 -34.24
CA GLN A 22 9.94 20.77 -33.71
C GLN A 22 9.84 21.66 -32.46
N PRO A 23 8.77 22.48 -32.34
CA PRO A 23 8.59 23.34 -31.19
C PRO A 23 8.56 22.48 -29.92
N ARG A 24 9.52 22.71 -29.01
CA ARG A 24 9.52 22.07 -27.70
C ARG A 24 8.29 22.57 -26.95
N ILE A 25 7.41 21.67 -26.52
CA ILE A 25 6.32 22.05 -25.61
C ILE A 25 6.94 22.61 -24.32
N GLN A 26 6.55 23.84 -24.03
CA GLN A 26 6.57 24.47 -22.72
C GLN A 26 5.61 23.78 -21.75
N CYS A 27 6.01 22.86 -20.86
CA CYS A 27 5.02 22.40 -19.88
C CYS A 27 4.61 23.57 -18.96
N PRO A 28 3.30 23.75 -18.71
CA PRO A 28 2.85 24.77 -17.77
C PRO A 28 3.38 24.44 -16.38
N THR A 29 3.70 25.47 -15.59
CA THR A 29 3.96 25.29 -14.17
C THR A 29 2.71 24.74 -13.49
N MET A 30 2.87 23.73 -12.66
CA MET A 30 1.78 23.12 -11.90
C MET A 30 1.97 23.41 -10.42
N ASP A 31 0.86 23.63 -9.72
CA ASP A 31 0.87 23.76 -8.27
C ASP A 31 1.33 22.45 -7.60
N ALA A 32 1.78 22.57 -6.35
CA ALA A 32 2.11 21.39 -5.56
C ALA A 32 0.87 20.49 -5.37
N PRO A 33 1.01 19.16 -5.49
CA PRO A 33 -0.12 18.26 -5.37
C PRO A 33 -0.70 18.25 -3.96
N ILE A 34 -2.03 18.07 -3.87
CA ILE A 34 -2.76 17.97 -2.61
C ILE A 34 -2.72 16.51 -2.11
N PHE A 35 -2.53 16.34 -0.79
CA PHE A 35 -2.43 15.03 -0.14
C PHE A 35 -3.55 14.81 0.87
N ASN A 36 -4.54 14.01 0.47
CA ASN A 36 -5.63 13.62 1.35
C ASN A 36 -5.36 12.21 1.87
N LEU A 37 -5.55 12.03 3.17
CA LEU A 37 -5.44 10.74 3.81
C LEU A 37 -6.60 10.60 4.80
N ASN A 38 -7.43 9.59 4.56
CA ASN A 38 -8.50 9.19 5.45
C ASN A 38 -8.17 7.83 6.10
N VAL A 39 -8.65 7.63 7.32
CA VAL A 39 -8.60 6.33 7.99
C VAL A 39 -10.04 5.82 8.14
N ASP A 40 -10.38 4.74 7.43
CA ASP A 40 -11.66 4.05 7.52
C ASP A 40 -11.53 2.91 8.54
N ASN A 41 -11.89 3.20 9.79
CA ASN A 41 -11.88 2.23 10.89
C ASN A 41 -13.26 1.58 11.03
N ARG A 42 -13.39 0.34 10.59
CA ARG A 42 -14.66 -0.39 10.65
C ARG A 42 -14.93 -0.94 12.06
N PRO A 43 -16.20 -1.07 12.45
CA PRO A 43 -16.55 -1.69 13.73
C PRO A 43 -16.04 -3.13 13.83
N VAL A 44 -15.59 -3.51 15.03
CA VAL A 44 -15.19 -4.90 15.33
C VAL A 44 -16.36 -5.84 15.17
N ARG A 45 -16.18 -6.87 14.34
CA ARG A 45 -17.14 -7.97 14.21
C ARG A 45 -16.71 -9.15 15.08
N ILE A 46 -17.58 -9.58 16.00
CA ILE A 46 -17.34 -10.75 16.84
C ILE A 46 -18.08 -11.95 16.26
N ILE A 47 -17.35 -13.01 15.93
CA ILE A 47 -17.87 -14.28 15.44
C ILE A 47 -17.70 -15.33 16.55
N PRO A 48 -18.75 -15.61 17.35
CA PRO A 48 -18.71 -16.66 18.35
C PRO A 48 -18.81 -18.05 17.69
N ASN A 49 -18.56 -19.09 18.47
CA ASN A 49 -18.70 -20.49 18.04
C ASN A 49 -17.87 -20.84 16.79
N ALA A 50 -16.70 -20.22 16.65
CA ALA A 50 -15.82 -20.44 15.51
C ALA A 50 -15.17 -21.83 15.58
N ASP A 51 -15.06 -22.45 14.41
CA ASP A 51 -14.42 -23.76 14.24
C ASP A 51 -12.90 -23.67 14.42
N GLN A 52 -12.33 -24.60 15.19
CA GLN A 52 -10.91 -24.66 15.51
C GLN A 52 -10.02 -24.83 14.28
N ASN A 53 -10.44 -25.65 13.30
CA ASN A 53 -9.67 -25.85 12.08
C ASN A 53 -9.65 -24.57 11.25
N ARG A 54 -10.80 -23.89 11.14
CA ARG A 54 -10.90 -22.60 10.44
C ARG A 54 -10.03 -21.54 11.11
N MET A 55 -10.07 -21.42 12.43
CA MET A 55 -9.24 -20.48 13.18
C MET A 55 -7.75 -20.78 12.98
N ARG A 56 -7.34 -22.04 13.03
CA ARG A 56 -5.95 -22.46 12.76
C ARG A 56 -5.52 -22.13 11.33
N GLN A 57 -6.37 -22.38 10.33
CA GLN A 57 -6.07 -22.02 8.93
C GLN A 57 -5.93 -20.51 8.73
N LEU A 58 -6.75 -19.70 9.43
CA LEU A 58 -6.62 -18.24 9.41
C LEU A 58 -5.32 -17.81 10.09
N TYR A 59 -5.03 -18.33 11.28
CA TYR A 59 -3.81 -18.01 12.01
C TYR A 59 -2.56 -18.33 11.17
N THR A 60 -2.46 -19.53 10.60
CA THR A 60 -1.28 -19.95 9.82
C THR A 60 -1.08 -19.12 8.56
N ARG A 61 -2.16 -18.74 7.85
CA ARG A 61 -2.06 -17.91 6.65
C ARG A 61 -1.53 -16.51 6.95
N HIS A 62 -1.96 -15.92 8.06
CA HIS A 62 -1.59 -14.56 8.42
C HIS A 62 -0.33 -14.49 9.28
N ASN A 63 0.10 -15.61 9.87
CA ASN A 63 1.28 -15.69 10.74
C ASN A 63 2.14 -16.93 10.41
N PRO A 64 2.65 -17.08 9.18
CA PRO A 64 3.40 -18.29 8.79
C PRO A 64 4.63 -18.54 9.68
N GLY A 65 5.30 -17.47 10.14
CA GLY A 65 6.44 -17.56 11.07
C GLY A 65 6.07 -17.84 12.54
N ARG A 66 4.80 -17.70 12.93
CA ARG A 66 4.30 -17.93 14.30
C ARG A 66 3.46 -19.21 14.43
N ALA A 67 3.22 -19.90 13.31
CA ALA A 67 2.49 -21.16 13.24
C ALA A 67 3.25 -22.34 13.88
N ALA A 68 4.58 -22.27 13.93
CA ALA A 68 5.43 -23.33 14.49
C ALA A 68 5.20 -23.59 16.00
N GLY A 69 4.60 -22.64 16.73
CA GLY A 69 4.28 -22.78 18.16
C GLY A 69 2.90 -23.37 18.46
N LEU A 70 2.00 -23.47 17.47
CA LEU A 70 0.69 -24.08 17.63
C LEU A 70 0.81 -25.60 17.48
N THR A 71 1.09 -26.30 18.57
CA THR A 71 1.05 -27.78 18.54
C THR A 71 -0.37 -28.26 18.21
N SER A 72 -0.49 -29.48 17.71
CA SER A 72 -1.76 -30.16 17.38
C SER A 72 -2.72 -30.29 18.58
N HIS A 73 -2.24 -30.07 19.79
CA HIS A 73 -2.99 -30.31 21.04
C HIS A 73 -3.47 -29.04 21.77
N HIS A 74 -3.10 -27.83 21.32
CA HIS A 74 -3.60 -26.59 21.92
C HIS A 74 -4.88 -26.11 21.23
N SER A 75 -5.96 -25.90 22.01
CA SER A 75 -7.16 -25.22 21.51
C SER A 75 -6.94 -23.70 21.50
N ILE A 76 -7.31 -23.06 20.40
CA ILE A 76 -7.21 -21.61 20.23
C ILE A 76 -8.45 -20.99 20.88
N GLY A 77 -8.30 -20.19 21.93
CA GLY A 77 -9.47 -19.63 22.62
C GLY A 77 -10.17 -18.52 21.88
N GLY A 78 -9.40 -17.65 21.24
CA GLY A 78 -9.86 -16.61 20.37
C GLY A 78 -8.85 -16.37 19.25
N LEU A 79 -9.27 -15.64 18.24
CA LEU A 79 -8.38 -15.18 17.17
C LEU A 79 -8.80 -13.79 16.72
N HIS A 80 -7.92 -12.84 16.93
CA HIS A 80 -7.98 -11.53 16.28
C HIS A 80 -7.47 -11.63 14.84
N HIS A 81 -8.28 -11.13 13.91
CA HIS A 81 -7.95 -10.99 12.50
C HIS A 81 -8.27 -9.57 12.06
N GLY A 82 -7.25 -8.71 11.99
CA GLY A 82 -7.35 -7.34 11.51
C GLY A 82 -6.69 -7.18 10.14
N GLU A 83 -7.50 -6.98 9.09
CA GLU A 83 -6.99 -6.64 7.76
C GLU A 83 -6.78 -5.12 7.65
N ILE A 84 -5.60 -4.71 7.17
CA ILE A 84 -5.28 -3.31 6.89
C ILE A 84 -4.97 -3.18 5.40
N THR A 85 -5.71 -2.33 4.69
CA THR A 85 -5.54 -2.11 3.25
C THR A 85 -5.36 -0.62 2.95
N LEU A 86 -4.37 -0.28 2.13
CA LEU A 86 -4.23 1.06 1.57
C LEU A 86 -4.91 1.13 0.21
N ARG A 87 -5.88 2.04 0.05
CA ARG A 87 -6.49 2.38 -1.24
C ARG A 87 -5.99 3.74 -1.69
N THR A 88 -5.62 3.85 -2.96
CA THR A 88 -5.08 5.09 -3.54
C THR A 88 -5.88 5.50 -4.77
N GLN A 89 -6.19 6.78 -4.88
CA GLN A 89 -6.76 7.39 -6.07
C GLN A 89 -5.88 8.57 -6.51
N PHE A 90 -5.49 8.53 -7.78
CA PHE A 90 -4.63 9.53 -8.39
C PHE A 90 -5.45 10.44 -9.29
N ASN A 91 -5.48 11.74 -8.99
CA ASN A 91 -6.09 12.73 -9.86
C ASN A 91 -4.98 13.42 -10.65
N MET A 92 -4.88 13.07 -11.94
CA MET A 92 -3.80 13.50 -12.84
C MET A 92 -4.20 14.73 -13.65
N LEU A 93 -3.26 15.63 -13.89
CA LEU A 93 -3.39 16.72 -14.86
C LEU A 93 -2.65 16.34 -16.14
N GLN A 94 -3.23 16.72 -17.28
CA GLN A 94 -2.56 16.56 -18.56
C GLN A 94 -2.82 17.73 -19.50
N ALA A 95 -1.85 18.03 -20.35
CA ALA A 95 -1.99 18.96 -21.46
C ALA A 95 -1.31 18.35 -22.69
N THR A 96 -1.88 18.54 -23.88
CA THR A 96 -1.34 18.03 -25.14
C THR A 96 -1.27 19.14 -26.18
N GLN A 97 -0.22 19.13 -27.02
CA GLN A 97 -0.11 20.01 -28.19
C GLN A 97 0.61 19.24 -29.30
N GLY A 98 -0.17 18.81 -30.30
CA GLY A 98 0.34 17.91 -31.35
C GLY A 98 0.82 16.57 -30.78
N SER A 99 2.06 16.20 -31.10
CA SER A 99 2.67 14.93 -30.67
C SER A 99 3.22 14.96 -29.25
N ALA A 100 3.25 16.11 -28.58
CA ALA A 100 3.82 16.26 -27.25
C ALA A 100 2.73 16.46 -26.18
N ALA A 101 3.03 15.97 -24.98
CA ALA A 101 2.15 15.96 -23.83
C ALA A 101 2.90 16.28 -22.52
N CYS A 102 2.20 16.90 -21.59
CA CYS A 102 2.64 17.14 -20.22
C CYS A 102 1.72 16.36 -19.27
N LEU A 103 2.30 15.72 -18.27
CA LEU A 103 1.58 14.96 -17.25
C LEU A 103 2.00 15.46 -15.87
N GLY A 104 1.05 15.73 -15.00
CA GLY A 104 1.32 16.03 -13.59
C GLY A 104 0.27 15.42 -12.67
N LEU A 105 0.45 15.65 -11.37
CA LEU A 105 -0.43 15.15 -10.33
C LEU A 105 -1.14 16.33 -9.66
N GLN A 106 -2.47 16.32 -9.65
CA GLN A 106 -3.27 17.31 -8.94
C GLN A 106 -3.42 16.95 -7.47
N SER A 107 -3.82 15.71 -7.20
CA SER A 107 -3.97 15.20 -5.85
C SER A 107 -3.77 13.69 -5.77
N LEU A 108 -3.39 13.25 -4.58
CA LEU A 108 -3.35 11.85 -4.20
C LEU A 108 -4.26 11.67 -2.99
N ASP A 109 -5.34 10.92 -3.19
CA ASP A 109 -6.29 10.54 -2.17
C ASP A 109 -5.97 9.14 -1.68
N MET A 110 -5.64 9.02 -0.39
CA MET A 110 -5.31 7.75 0.26
C MET A 110 -6.38 7.42 1.29
N THR A 111 -6.81 6.16 1.34
CA THR A 111 -7.69 5.64 2.39
C THR A 111 -7.07 4.40 3.01
N LEU A 112 -6.73 4.49 4.28
CA LEU A 112 -6.27 3.36 5.08
C LEU A 112 -7.48 2.69 5.73
N VAL A 113 -7.85 1.52 5.22
CA VAL A 113 -9.01 0.74 5.68
C VAL A 113 -8.56 -0.27 6.72
N TYR A 114 -9.27 -0.36 7.84
CA TYR A 114 -9.10 -1.40 8.85
C TYR A 114 -10.40 -2.15 9.09
N ASP A 115 -10.40 -3.47 8.88
CA ASP A 115 -11.57 -4.35 9.06
C ASP A 115 -11.27 -5.45 10.11
N PRO A 116 -11.54 -5.19 11.40
CA PRO A 116 -11.27 -6.15 12.47
C PRO A 116 -12.39 -7.18 12.66
N ILE A 117 -11.99 -8.45 12.72
CA ILE A 117 -12.82 -9.59 13.12
C ILE A 117 -12.19 -10.27 14.33
N ILE A 118 -13.00 -10.59 15.35
CA ILE A 118 -12.61 -11.43 16.48
C ILE A 118 -13.41 -12.72 16.41
N TYR A 119 -12.71 -13.85 16.28
CA TYR A 119 -13.29 -15.17 16.39
C TYR A 119 -13.16 -15.67 17.83
N ILE A 120 -14.22 -16.26 18.39
CA ILE A 120 -14.15 -16.96 19.67
C ILE A 120 -14.55 -18.41 19.44
N SER A 121 -13.75 -19.32 20.00
CA SER A 121 -13.93 -20.75 19.82
C SER A 121 -15.28 -21.28 20.33
N SER A 122 -15.78 -22.33 19.68
CA SER A 122 -16.98 -23.07 20.09
C SER A 122 -16.87 -23.78 21.45
N ASP A 123 -15.67 -24.03 21.97
CA ASP A 123 -15.45 -24.61 23.30
C ASP A 123 -15.65 -23.60 24.46
N ARG A 124 -15.87 -22.32 24.13
CA ARG A 124 -16.08 -21.19 25.05
C ARG A 124 -17.49 -20.62 24.88
N PRO A 125 -18.49 -21.11 25.63
CA PRO A 125 -19.86 -20.63 25.52
C PRO A 125 -19.97 -19.13 25.77
N ARG A 126 -20.79 -18.46 24.96
CA ARG A 126 -21.01 -17.01 25.12
C ARG A 126 -21.46 -16.68 26.54
N GLY A 127 -20.79 -15.69 27.15
CA GLY A 127 -21.08 -15.26 28.52
C GLY A 127 -20.36 -16.06 29.62
N SER A 128 -19.66 -17.15 29.26
CA SER A 128 -18.80 -17.85 30.23
C SER A 128 -17.57 -17.00 30.61
N CYS A 129 -16.92 -17.35 31.72
CA CYS A 129 -15.66 -16.72 32.11
C CYS A 129 -14.61 -16.84 30.99
N GLU A 130 -14.45 -18.04 30.43
CA GLU A 130 -13.45 -18.33 29.41
C GLU A 130 -13.72 -17.59 28.10
N TYR A 131 -15.00 -17.37 27.76
CA TYR A 131 -15.39 -16.52 26.63
C TYR A 131 -14.95 -15.07 26.86
N ASN A 132 -15.24 -14.51 28.02
CA ASN A 132 -14.88 -13.12 28.34
C ASN A 132 -13.36 -12.93 28.41
N ALA A 133 -12.64 -13.89 29.00
CA ALA A 133 -11.18 -13.86 29.09
C ALA A 133 -10.52 -13.96 27.70
N ALA A 134 -11.03 -14.83 26.81
CA ALA A 134 -10.55 -14.90 25.43
C ALA A 134 -10.87 -13.59 24.68
N LEU A 135 -12.08 -13.07 24.81
CA LEU A 135 -12.47 -11.82 24.15
C LEU A 135 -11.61 -10.64 24.62
N GLU A 136 -11.31 -10.53 25.92
CA GLU A 136 -10.40 -9.52 26.47
C GLU A 136 -8.99 -9.64 25.87
N HIS A 137 -8.46 -10.85 25.74
CA HIS A 137 -7.17 -11.12 25.08
C HIS A 137 -7.19 -10.64 23.63
N GLU A 138 -8.21 -11.02 22.85
CA GLU A 138 -8.32 -10.60 21.44
C GLU A 138 -8.49 -9.08 21.28
N TYR A 139 -9.11 -8.41 22.24
CA TYR A 139 -9.20 -6.94 22.25
C TYR A 139 -7.83 -6.27 22.47
N LYS A 140 -6.86 -6.91 23.13
CA LYS A 140 -5.49 -6.37 23.23
C LYS A 140 -4.82 -6.30 21.85
N HIS A 141 -5.04 -7.32 21.02
CA HIS A 141 -4.57 -7.34 19.63
C HIS A 141 -5.22 -6.23 18.81
N HIS A 142 -6.55 -6.07 18.92
CA HIS A 142 -7.27 -4.98 18.25
C HIS A 142 -6.77 -3.58 18.68
N ASN A 143 -6.62 -3.34 19.99
CA ASN A 143 -6.17 -2.05 20.50
C ASN A 143 -4.75 -1.72 20.03
N THR A 144 -3.89 -2.74 19.90
CA THR A 144 -2.54 -2.57 19.34
C THR A 144 -2.57 -2.16 17.88
N ASP A 145 -3.47 -2.73 17.07
CA ASP A 145 -3.66 -2.30 15.68
C ASP A 145 -4.13 -0.85 15.58
N LEU A 146 -5.05 -0.41 16.44
CA LEU A 146 -5.49 1.00 16.47
C LEU A 146 -4.32 1.97 16.74
N LEU A 147 -3.38 1.58 17.61
CA LEU A 147 -2.17 2.36 17.87
C LEU A 147 -1.23 2.39 16.65
N VAL A 148 -1.09 1.26 15.95
CA VAL A 148 -0.32 1.18 14.70
C VAL A 148 -0.93 2.08 13.63
N LEU A 149 -2.25 2.02 13.42
CA LEU A 149 -2.96 2.83 12.43
C LEU A 149 -2.79 4.33 12.67
N ARG A 150 -2.86 4.77 13.94
CA ARG A 150 -2.61 6.18 14.31
C ARG A 150 -1.22 6.65 13.90
N GLN A 151 -0.23 5.77 13.98
CA GLN A 151 1.16 6.07 13.61
C GLN A 151 1.42 5.92 12.11
N ALA A 152 0.71 5.02 11.43
CA ALA A 152 0.82 4.78 10.00
C ALA A 152 0.45 6.01 9.17
N ALA A 153 -0.58 6.75 9.58
CA ALA A 153 -1.10 7.86 8.79
C ALA A 153 -0.06 8.96 8.45
N PRO A 154 0.67 9.55 9.42
CA PRO A 154 1.71 10.52 9.10
C PRO A 154 2.88 9.92 8.31
N LEU A 155 3.22 8.64 8.52
CA LEU A 155 4.29 7.96 7.78
C LEU A 155 3.95 7.80 6.30
N LEU A 156 2.73 7.36 5.99
CA LEU A 156 2.23 7.22 4.62
C LEU A 156 2.16 8.57 3.89
N ARG A 157 1.69 9.62 4.58
CA ARG A 157 1.69 10.98 4.01
C ARG A 157 3.12 11.43 3.68
N ALA A 158 4.07 11.21 4.59
CA ALA A 158 5.46 11.58 4.36
C ALA A 158 6.10 10.74 3.23
N ALA A 159 5.79 9.45 3.13
CA ALA A 159 6.25 8.59 2.04
C ALA A 159 5.72 9.06 0.68
N ALA A 160 4.44 9.40 0.60
CA ALA A 160 3.81 9.96 -0.59
C ALA A 160 4.49 11.27 -1.02
N GLN A 161 4.67 12.20 -0.09
CA GLN A 161 5.32 13.49 -0.34
C GLN A 161 6.76 13.31 -0.83
N ARG A 162 7.55 12.44 -0.19
CA ARG A 162 8.92 12.14 -0.62
C ARG A 162 8.94 11.55 -2.03
N SER A 163 8.09 10.57 -2.31
CA SER A 163 7.99 9.92 -3.62
C SER A 163 7.72 10.96 -4.71
N ILE A 164 6.69 11.78 -4.53
CA ILE A 164 6.34 12.82 -5.51
C ILE A 164 7.39 13.92 -5.62
N SER A 165 8.00 14.36 -4.53
CA SER A 165 9.06 15.38 -4.57
C SER A 165 10.31 14.93 -5.32
N SER A 166 10.55 13.61 -5.40
CA SER A 166 11.65 13.02 -6.17
C SER A 166 11.35 12.94 -7.67
N LEU A 167 10.08 13.10 -8.05
CA LEU A 167 9.63 13.07 -9.44
C LEU A 167 9.76 14.49 -10.03
N ARG A 168 10.28 14.56 -11.25
CA ARG A 168 10.32 15.82 -12.01
C ARG A 168 8.97 16.04 -12.69
N LEU A 169 8.02 16.62 -11.96
CA LEU A 169 6.71 16.98 -12.48
C LEU A 169 6.65 18.48 -12.86
N PRO A 170 5.93 18.84 -13.94
CA PRO A 170 5.24 17.95 -14.88
C PRO A 170 6.21 17.16 -15.78
N LEU A 171 5.86 15.90 -16.03
CA LEU A 171 6.57 15.00 -16.94
C LEU A 171 6.23 15.33 -18.39
N GLN A 172 7.25 15.60 -19.20
CA GLN A 172 7.14 15.69 -20.66
C GLN A 172 7.15 14.30 -21.29
N THR A 173 6.19 14.03 -22.16
CA THR A 173 6.09 12.76 -22.90
C THR A 173 5.46 12.99 -24.28
N GLN A 174 5.37 11.95 -25.11
CA GLN A 174 4.60 12.01 -26.35
C GLN A 174 3.13 11.72 -26.08
N THR A 175 2.22 12.33 -26.85
CA THR A 175 0.77 12.08 -26.76
C THR A 175 0.46 10.58 -26.92
N SER A 176 1.20 9.88 -27.80
CA SER A 176 1.10 8.43 -28.00
C SER A 176 1.52 7.59 -26.79
N GLN A 177 2.36 8.14 -25.91
CA GLN A 177 2.91 7.48 -24.72
C GLN A 177 2.25 7.94 -23.41
N LEU A 178 1.28 8.87 -23.49
CA LEU A 178 0.70 9.52 -22.32
C LEU A 178 0.05 8.52 -21.33
N ALA A 179 -0.65 7.51 -21.85
CA ALA A 179 -1.27 6.48 -21.01
C ALA A 179 -0.22 5.64 -20.26
N GLN A 180 0.83 5.20 -20.97
CA GLN A 180 1.93 4.44 -20.38
C GLN A 180 2.70 5.27 -19.35
N ALA A 181 2.98 6.53 -19.66
CA ALA A 181 3.65 7.45 -18.74
C ALA A 181 2.82 7.66 -17.46
N ARG A 182 1.49 7.73 -17.58
CA ARG A 182 0.58 7.81 -16.42
C ARG A 182 0.67 6.56 -15.55
N GLU A 183 0.57 5.38 -16.14
CA GLU A 183 0.64 4.12 -15.42
C GLU A 183 1.99 3.96 -14.70
N GLN A 184 3.10 4.25 -15.38
CA GLN A 184 4.44 4.19 -14.79
C GLN A 184 4.59 5.14 -13.60
N LEU A 185 4.08 6.37 -13.72
CA LEU A 185 4.11 7.35 -12.63
C LEU A 185 3.27 6.90 -11.42
N GLN A 186 2.08 6.36 -11.66
CA GLN A 186 1.22 5.81 -10.61
C GLN A 186 1.87 4.59 -9.92
N GLN A 187 2.48 3.70 -10.71
CA GLN A 187 3.18 2.52 -10.20
C GLN A 187 4.36 2.92 -9.32
N GLN A 188 5.19 3.87 -9.76
CA GLN A 188 6.33 4.36 -8.96
C GLN A 188 5.90 4.91 -7.60
N ILE A 189 4.81 5.68 -7.55
CA ILE A 189 4.27 6.19 -6.28
C ILE A 189 3.73 5.05 -5.43
N THR A 190 2.97 4.13 -6.04
CA THR A 190 2.38 2.96 -5.37
C THR A 190 3.43 2.05 -4.77
N ASP A 191 4.54 1.79 -5.46
CA ASP A 191 5.65 0.96 -4.96
C ASP A 191 6.26 1.55 -3.69
N GLN A 192 6.44 2.88 -3.64
CA GLN A 192 6.95 3.55 -2.44
C GLN A 192 5.98 3.49 -1.27
N LEU A 193 4.67 3.58 -1.54
CA LEU A 193 3.64 3.41 -0.52
C LEU A 193 3.60 1.97 0.00
N ASN A 194 3.73 0.98 -0.88
CA ASN A 194 3.77 -0.43 -0.51
C ASN A 194 4.98 -0.75 0.37
N LEU A 195 6.16 -0.20 0.04
CA LEU A 195 7.35 -0.34 0.88
C LEU A 195 7.15 0.22 2.29
N GLU A 196 6.42 1.33 2.43
CA GLU A 196 6.10 1.89 3.75
C GLU A 196 5.04 1.04 4.48
N MET A 197 4.03 0.52 3.77
CA MET A 197 3.06 -0.43 4.31
C MET A 197 3.74 -1.70 4.84
N ASP A 198 4.74 -2.24 4.14
CA ASP A 198 5.51 -3.41 4.59
C ASP A 198 6.25 -3.14 5.91
N ARG A 199 6.79 -1.92 6.07
CA ARG A 199 7.44 -1.52 7.33
C ARG A 199 6.44 -1.40 8.47
N ILE A 200 5.27 -0.82 8.20
CA ILE A 200 4.17 -0.72 9.15
C ILE A 200 3.70 -2.11 9.58
N GLU A 201 3.54 -3.03 8.63
CA GLU A 201 3.13 -4.41 8.89
C GLU A 201 4.19 -5.17 9.71
N LYS A 202 5.48 -4.96 9.44
CA LYS A 202 6.55 -5.53 10.26
C LYS A 202 6.49 -5.04 11.71
N GLN A 203 6.29 -3.73 11.92
CA GLN A 203 6.15 -3.16 13.27
C GLN A 203 4.90 -3.67 13.97
N ARG A 204 3.78 -3.77 13.24
CA ARG A 204 2.55 -4.37 13.73
C ARG A 204 2.80 -5.78 14.24
N ASN A 205 3.40 -6.64 13.42
CA ASN A 205 3.70 -8.02 13.77
C ASN A 205 4.60 -8.15 15.01
N GLN A 206 5.60 -7.27 15.14
CA GLN A 206 6.44 -7.21 16.34
C GLN A 206 5.63 -6.87 17.59
N ARG A 207 4.71 -5.89 17.53
CA ARG A 207 3.87 -5.51 18.68
C ARG A 207 2.83 -6.56 19.02
N GLN A 208 2.21 -7.16 18.01
CA GLN A 208 1.28 -8.27 18.18
C GLN A 208 1.96 -9.46 18.89
N ALA A 209 3.25 -9.69 18.62
CA ALA A 209 4.02 -10.74 19.28
C ALA A 209 4.32 -10.51 20.77
N LEU A 210 4.26 -9.26 21.23
CA LEU A 210 4.46 -8.92 22.64
C LEU A 210 3.23 -9.24 23.51
N ILE A 211 2.07 -9.50 22.88
CA ILE A 211 0.83 -9.88 23.59
C ILE A 211 0.82 -11.38 23.89
N ASP A 212 1.15 -12.19 22.88
CA ASP A 212 1.15 -13.66 22.93
C ASP A 212 2.37 -14.22 23.68
N THR A 213 2.44 -13.94 24.97
CA THR A 213 3.51 -14.44 25.85
C THR A 213 3.06 -15.64 26.68
N PRO A 214 3.96 -16.54 27.09
CA PRO A 214 3.61 -17.63 28.01
C PRO A 214 2.96 -17.13 29.31
N ALA A 215 3.43 -16.00 29.84
CA ALA A 215 2.86 -15.38 31.04
C ALA A 215 1.42 -14.90 30.81
N GLU A 216 1.12 -14.32 29.64
CA GLU A 216 -0.25 -13.93 29.30
C GLU A 216 -1.16 -15.15 29.16
N TYR A 217 -0.71 -16.23 28.51
CA TYR A 217 -1.50 -17.46 28.42
C TYR A 217 -1.76 -18.10 29.80
N GLN A 218 -0.76 -18.11 30.69
CA GLN A 218 -0.94 -18.55 32.07
C GLN A 218 -1.95 -17.67 32.82
N ARG A 219 -1.86 -16.34 32.67
CA ARG A 219 -2.82 -15.40 33.25
C ARG A 219 -4.24 -15.73 32.77
N VAL A 220 -4.46 -15.77 31.46
CA VAL A 220 -5.78 -16.08 30.85
C VAL A 220 -6.32 -17.44 31.32
N ALA A 221 -5.46 -18.47 31.38
CA ALA A 221 -5.85 -19.80 31.86
C ALA A 221 -6.20 -19.84 33.36
N SER A 222 -5.61 -18.96 34.18
CA SER A 222 -5.79 -18.93 35.64
C SER A 222 -6.99 -18.09 36.13
N ILE A 223 -7.51 -17.19 35.29
CA ILE A 223 -8.59 -16.26 35.68
C ILE A 223 -9.91 -16.99 35.93
N CYS A 224 -10.15 -18.08 35.22
CA CYS A 224 -11.40 -18.83 35.30
C CYS A 224 -11.26 -20.02 36.25
N PRO A 225 -12.20 -20.22 37.18
CA PRO A 225 -12.23 -21.43 38.00
C PRO A 225 -12.24 -22.65 37.07
N SER A 226 -11.38 -23.64 37.34
CA SER A 226 -11.41 -24.91 36.62
C SER A 226 -12.83 -25.48 36.71
N ARG A 227 -13.42 -25.82 35.55
CA ARG A 227 -14.72 -26.49 35.48
C ARG A 227 -14.69 -27.69 36.42
N ARG A 228 -15.41 -27.61 37.54
CA ARG A 228 -15.79 -28.78 38.34
C ARG A 228 -17.06 -29.38 37.75
#